data_AF-A0A7S1T5C4-F1
#
_entry.id   AF-A0A7S1T5C4-F1
#
_cell.length_a   1.000
_cell.length_b   1.000
_cell.length_c   1.000
_cell.angle_alpha   90.00
_cell.angle_beta   90.00
_cell.angle_gamma   90.00
#
_symmetry.space_group_name_H-M   'P 1'
#
loop_
_entity.id
_entity.type
_entity.pdbx_description
1 polymer ?
#
loop_
_entity_poly.entity_id
_entity_poly.type
_entity_poly.pdbx_seq_one_letter_code
_entity_poly.pdbx_strand_id
1 'polypeptide(L)'
;RQEIPRLDLVIKHMQTGDRRYVMDLELELVEHAEIIFTTLSSSGRNIFGRMKDRKYMRIHTVLIDEACQACEVAALQPLMYGCKKCVLVGDPQQLPATVLSMRAKARLMERSLFERLQQGGCPVHMLMVQYRMHP
;
A
#
# COMPACT_ATOMS: atom_id res chain seq x y z
N ARG A 1 11.01 -26.67 -1.12
CA ARG A 1 11.17 -25.69 -0.03
C ARG A 1 12.47 -24.95 -0.30
N GLN A 2 12.43 -23.78 -0.92
CA GLN A 2 13.62 -22.93 -1.05
C GLN A 2 13.92 -22.35 0.34
N GLU A 3 15.16 -22.53 0.80
CA GLU A 3 15.63 -21.94 2.05
C GLU A 3 15.63 -20.42 1.89
N ILE A 4 14.86 -19.73 2.73
CA ILE A 4 14.96 -18.28 2.91
C ILE A 4 16.44 -17.98 3.24
N PRO A 5 17.10 -17.02 2.58
CA PRO A 5 18.48 -16.68 2.87
C PRO A 5 18.67 -16.49 4.38
N ARG A 6 19.66 -17.18 4.96
CA ARG A 6 19.94 -17.12 6.41
C ARG A 6 19.91 -15.68 6.87
N LEU A 7 18.98 -15.35 7.78
CA LEU A 7 18.73 -14.00 8.27
C LEU A 7 20.02 -13.30 8.75
N ASP A 8 20.95 -14.08 9.29
CA ASP A 8 22.26 -13.62 9.75
C ASP A 8 23.13 -13.06 8.61
N LEU A 9 23.05 -13.66 7.42
CA LEU A 9 23.72 -13.20 6.21
C LEU A 9 23.09 -11.90 5.72
N VAL A 10 21.77 -11.77 5.80
CA VAL A 10 21.06 -10.52 5.48
C VAL A 10 21.50 -9.39 6.42
N ILE A 11 21.47 -9.63 7.73
CA ILE A 11 21.79 -8.62 8.77
C ILE A 11 23.25 -8.17 8.67
N LYS A 12 24.19 -9.12 8.55
CA LYS A 12 25.62 -8.81 8.45
C LYS A 12 25.95 -7.99 7.20
N HIS A 13 25.22 -8.18 6.10
CA HIS A 13 25.53 -7.52 4.83
C HIS A 13 24.74 -6.24 4.59
N MET A 14 23.58 -6.05 5.22
CA MET A 14 22.96 -4.72 5.34
C MET A 14 23.93 -3.68 5.94
N GLN A 15 24.89 -4.13 6.75
CA GLN A 15 25.94 -3.29 7.34
C GLN A 15 27.09 -2.97 6.37
N THR A 16 27.21 -3.64 5.22
CA THR A 16 28.35 -3.46 4.28
C THR A 16 28.22 -2.26 3.35
N GLY A 17 27.00 -1.75 3.14
CA GLY A 17 26.74 -0.57 2.29
C GLY A 17 26.73 -0.84 0.78
N ASP A 18 26.86 -2.09 0.31
CA ASP A 18 26.74 -2.41 -1.13
C ASP A 18 25.28 -2.28 -1.60
N ARG A 19 24.99 -1.17 -2.27
CA ARG A 19 23.64 -0.84 -2.76
C ARG A 19 23.12 -1.81 -3.81
N ARG A 20 23.97 -2.48 -4.59
CA ARG A 20 23.51 -3.42 -5.62
C ARG A 20 23.03 -4.70 -4.96
N TYR A 21 23.83 -5.24 -4.04
CA TYR A 21 23.48 -6.46 -3.32
C TYR A 21 22.23 -6.28 -2.44
N VAL A 22 22.12 -5.15 -1.73
CA VAL A 22 20.91 -4.85 -0.93
C VAL A 22 19.66 -4.79 -1.82
N MET A 23 19.76 -4.23 -3.03
CA MET A 23 18.65 -4.17 -3.98
C MET A 23 18.27 -5.57 -4.50
N ASP A 24 19.25 -6.42 -4.82
CA ASP A 24 18.99 -7.78 -5.30
C ASP A 24 18.32 -8.63 -4.20
N LEU A 25 18.74 -8.45 -2.96
CA LEU A 25 18.11 -9.10 -1.80
C LEU A 25 16.69 -8.58 -1.55
N GLU A 26 16.46 -7.26 -1.63
CA GLU A 26 15.10 -6.69 -1.55
C GLU A 26 14.18 -7.29 -2.63
N LEU A 27 14.70 -7.49 -3.85
CA LEU A 27 13.95 -8.10 -4.96
C LEU A 27 13.61 -9.56 -4.66
N GLU A 28 14.58 -10.35 -4.20
CA GLU A 28 14.39 -11.77 -3.84
C GLU A 28 13.36 -11.92 -2.71
N LEU A 29 13.43 -11.10 -1.66
CA LEU A 29 12.46 -11.12 -0.57
C LEU A 29 11.05 -10.76 -1.06
N VAL A 30 10.93 -9.76 -1.91
CA VAL A 30 9.65 -9.34 -2.49
C VAL A 30 9.08 -10.42 -3.43
N GLU A 31 9.94 -11.11 -4.18
CA GLU A 31 9.55 -12.19 -5.10
C GLU A 31 9.01 -13.42 -4.37
N HIS A 32 9.58 -13.74 -3.21
CA HIS A 32 9.17 -14.90 -2.41
C HIS A 32 8.14 -14.59 -1.32
N ALA A 33 7.79 -13.32 -1.10
CA ALA A 33 6.81 -12.92 -0.11
C ALA A 33 5.38 -13.30 -0.54
N GLU A 34 4.64 -13.96 0.35
CA GLU A 34 3.20 -14.19 0.17
C GLU A 34 2.39 -12.91 0.44
N ILE A 35 2.86 -12.09 1.38
CA ILE A 35 2.22 -10.83 1.80
C ILE A 35 3.31 -9.76 1.96
N ILE A 36 3.05 -8.57 1.42
CA ILE A 36 3.94 -7.41 1.54
C ILE A 36 3.20 -6.31 2.28
N PHE A 37 3.73 -5.89 3.42
CA PHE A 37 3.24 -4.72 4.17
C PHE A 37 4.08 -3.50 3.80
N THR A 38 3.40 -2.40 3.47
CA THR A 38 4.04 -1.14 3.09
C THR A 38 3.10 0.03 3.35
N THR A 39 3.65 1.22 3.57
CA THR A 39 2.87 2.46 3.43
C THR A 39 2.57 2.73 1.95
N LEU A 40 1.56 3.56 1.68
CA LEU A 40 1.24 4.00 0.32
C LEU A 40 2.46 4.66 -0.36
N SER A 41 3.15 5.56 0.34
CA SER A 41 4.35 6.23 -0.15
C SER A 41 5.48 5.26 -0.49
N SER A 42 5.72 4.27 0.37
CA SER A 42 6.78 3.26 0.18
C SER A 42 6.45 2.28 -0.93
N SER A 43 5.17 2.07 -1.26
CA SER A 43 4.77 1.26 -2.41
C SER A 43 5.24 1.87 -3.74
N GLY A 44 5.52 3.18 -3.79
CA GLY A 44 6.07 3.87 -4.95
C GLY A 44 7.57 3.67 -5.18
N ARG A 45 8.28 2.91 -4.33
CA ARG A 45 9.72 2.66 -4.49
C ARG A 45 10.03 1.92 -5.80
N ASN A 46 11.19 2.22 -6.38
CA ASN A 46 11.66 1.64 -7.64
C ASN A 46 11.72 0.10 -7.64
N ILE A 47 11.83 -0.52 -6.46
CA ILE A 47 11.79 -1.98 -6.28
C ILE A 47 10.52 -2.58 -6.91
N PHE A 48 9.35 -1.98 -6.65
CA PHE A 48 8.06 -2.40 -7.19
C PHE A 48 7.92 -2.09 -8.69
N GLY A 49 8.58 -1.02 -9.15
CA GLY A 49 8.68 -0.69 -10.57
C GLY A 49 9.40 -1.78 -11.37
N ARG A 50 10.52 -2.29 -10.83
CA ARG A 50 11.31 -3.36 -11.46
C ARG A 50 10.61 -4.72 -11.46
N MET A 51 9.61 -4.92 -10.59
CA MET A 51 8.73 -6.08 -10.69
C MET A 51 7.93 -6.08 -11.99
N LYS A 52 7.57 -4.92 -12.54
CA LYS A 52 6.78 -4.85 -13.79
C LYS A 52 7.54 -5.44 -14.98
N ASP A 53 8.85 -5.28 -15.02
CA ASP A 53 9.72 -5.81 -16.08
C ASP A 53 9.84 -7.35 -15.99
N ARG A 54 9.59 -7.91 -14.80
CA ARG A 54 9.46 -9.36 -14.59
C ARG A 54 8.02 -9.74 -14.91
N LYS A 55 7.79 -10.19 -16.15
CA LYS A 55 6.48 -10.53 -16.76
C LYS A 55 5.47 -11.29 -15.86
N TYR A 56 5.93 -11.96 -14.81
CA TYR A 56 5.15 -12.83 -13.93
C TYR A 56 4.94 -12.29 -12.51
N MET A 57 5.48 -11.11 -12.15
CA MET A 57 5.41 -10.59 -10.79
C MET A 57 4.41 -9.41 -10.70
N ARG A 58 3.14 -9.75 -10.46
CA ARG A 58 2.03 -8.78 -10.38
C ARG A 58 1.38 -8.84 -9.00
N ILE A 59 1.14 -7.68 -8.40
CA ILE A 59 0.35 -7.55 -7.18
C ILE A 59 -1.12 -7.59 -7.59
N HIS A 60 -1.71 -8.78 -7.64
CA HIS A 60 -3.08 -8.97 -8.10
C HIS A 60 -4.14 -8.45 -7.12
N THR A 61 -3.84 -8.52 -5.82
CA THR A 61 -4.75 -8.08 -4.76
C THR A 61 -4.07 -7.01 -3.92
N VAL A 62 -4.75 -5.88 -3.73
CA VAL A 62 -4.30 -4.80 -2.86
C VAL A 62 -5.36 -4.57 -1.78
N LEU A 63 -4.92 -4.54 -0.52
CA LEU A 63 -5.72 -4.11 0.62
C LEU A 63 -5.13 -2.79 1.13
N ILE A 64 -5.97 -1.77 1.24
CA ILE A 64 -5.58 -0.47 1.81
C ILE A 64 -6.41 -0.27 3.07
N ASP A 65 -5.75 -0.29 4.22
CA ASP A 65 -6.34 0.09 5.50
C ASP A 65 -6.22 1.60 5.72
N GLU A 66 -7.11 2.17 6.53
CA GLU A 66 -7.24 3.63 6.74
C GLU A 66 -7.36 4.43 5.42
N ALA A 67 -8.03 3.85 4.42
CA ALA A 67 -8.10 4.40 3.06
C ALA A 67 -8.75 5.79 3.00
N CYS A 68 -9.61 6.13 3.96
CA CYS A 68 -10.24 7.45 4.08
C CYS A 68 -9.25 8.55 4.53
N GLN A 69 -8.14 8.19 5.18
CA GLN A 69 -7.11 9.11 5.65
C GLN A 69 -6.05 9.42 4.57
N ALA A 70 -6.21 8.90 3.35
CA ALA A 70 -5.27 9.08 2.25
C ALA A 70 -5.94 9.76 1.05
N CYS A 71 -5.23 10.70 0.42
CA CYS A 71 -5.73 11.33 -0.81
C CYS A 71 -5.75 10.31 -1.94
N GLU A 72 -6.61 10.53 -2.94
CA GLU A 72 -6.76 9.59 -4.05
C GLU A 72 -5.43 9.23 -4.71
N VAL A 73 -4.55 10.22 -4.90
CA VAL A 73 -3.25 10.03 -5.56
C VAL A 73 -2.35 9.05 -4.81
N ALA A 74 -2.33 9.12 -3.47
CA ALA A 74 -1.56 8.19 -2.65
C ALA A 74 -2.11 6.77 -2.75
N ALA A 75 -3.44 6.61 -2.72
CA ALA A 75 -4.10 5.31 -2.83
C ALA A 75 -3.88 4.63 -4.20
N LEU A 76 -3.58 5.40 -5.26
CA LEU A 76 -3.28 4.85 -6.60
C LEU A 76 -1.90 4.19 -6.69
N GLN A 77 -0.93 4.57 -5.86
CA GLN A 77 0.46 4.08 -5.93
C GLN A 77 0.55 2.54 -5.95
N PRO A 78 -0.04 1.80 -4.99
CA PRO A 78 0.05 0.33 -5.00
C PRO A 78 -0.79 -0.32 -6.12
N LEU A 79 -1.78 0.37 -6.69
CA LEU A 79 -2.66 -0.18 -7.72
C LEU A 79 -1.97 -0.29 -9.08
N MET A 80 -0.90 0.47 -9.29
CA MET A 80 -0.14 0.52 -10.53
C MET A 80 0.61 -0.77 -10.87
N TYR A 81 0.69 -1.74 -9.94
CA TYR A 81 1.50 -2.97 -10.08
C TYR A 81 0.70 -4.20 -10.55
N GLY A 82 -0.35 -3.97 -11.34
CA GLY A 82 -1.17 -5.04 -11.93
C GLY A 82 -2.34 -5.51 -11.05
N CYS A 83 -2.82 -4.62 -10.17
CA CYS A 83 -3.97 -4.86 -9.31
C CYS A 83 -5.22 -5.20 -10.13
N LYS A 84 -5.87 -6.30 -9.76
CA LYS A 84 -7.15 -6.78 -10.32
C LYS A 84 -8.26 -6.77 -9.28
N LYS A 85 -7.91 -6.86 -8.00
CA LYS A 85 -8.82 -6.81 -6.86
C LYS A 85 -8.29 -5.80 -5.84
N CYS A 86 -9.10 -4.79 -5.53
CA CYS A 86 -8.77 -3.80 -4.51
C CYS A 86 -9.81 -3.85 -3.40
N VAL A 87 -9.36 -3.89 -2.15
CA VAL A 87 -10.19 -3.76 -0.96
C VAL A 87 -9.75 -2.50 -0.23
N LEU A 88 -10.67 -1.56 -0.07
CA LEU A 88 -10.46 -0.33 0.68
C LEU A 88 -11.18 -0.46 2.02
N VAL A 89 -10.45 -0.34 3.11
CA VAL A 89 -10.98 -0.32 4.47
C VAL A 89 -10.74 1.07 5.04
N GLY A 90 -11.76 1.66 5.64
CA GLY A 90 -11.69 2.99 6.21
C GLY A 90 -13.05 3.47 6.68
N ASP A 91 -13.04 4.58 7.42
CA ASP A 91 -14.24 5.22 7.95
C ASP A 91 -14.34 6.66 7.41
N PRO A 92 -15.28 6.95 6.49
CA PRO A 92 -15.51 8.30 5.97
C PRO A 92 -15.92 9.33 7.03
N GLN A 93 -16.32 8.90 8.23
CA GLN A 93 -16.68 9.79 9.34
C GLN A 93 -15.48 10.13 10.25
N GLN A 94 -14.32 9.51 10.02
CA GLN A 94 -13.07 9.83 10.71
C GLN A 94 -12.28 10.92 9.99
N LEU A 95 -11.02 11.11 10.37
CA LEU A 95 -10.16 12.15 9.79
C LEU A 95 -9.98 11.95 8.28
N PRO A 96 -10.11 13.01 7.46
CA PRO A 96 -9.82 12.93 6.03
C PRO A 96 -8.30 12.97 5.79
N ALA A 97 -7.89 12.91 4.52
CA ALA A 97 -6.50 13.08 4.16
C ALA A 97 -5.96 14.47 4.57
N THR A 98 -4.78 14.48 5.20
CA THR A 98 -4.13 15.73 5.62
C THR A 98 -3.62 16.51 4.42
N VAL A 99 -4.33 17.58 4.04
CA VAL A 99 -3.92 18.52 2.99
C VAL A 99 -3.71 19.91 3.58
N LEU A 100 -2.47 20.42 3.57
CA LEU A 100 -2.17 21.73 4.17
C LEU A 100 -2.61 22.91 3.30
N SER A 101 -2.66 22.73 1.98
CA SER A 101 -2.99 23.80 1.03
C SER A 101 -4.50 24.01 0.93
N MET A 102 -4.98 25.19 1.34
CA MET A 102 -6.39 25.57 1.19
C MET A 102 -6.86 25.55 -0.28
N ARG A 103 -5.98 25.91 -1.22
CA ARG A 103 -6.27 25.84 -2.67
C ARG A 103 -6.44 24.41 -3.17
N ALA A 104 -5.76 23.46 -2.54
CA ALA A 104 -5.86 22.03 -2.84
C ALA A 104 -7.14 21.44 -2.24
N LYS A 105 -7.47 21.81 -0.99
CA LYS A 105 -8.75 21.44 -0.35
C LYS A 105 -9.95 21.91 -1.16
N ALA A 106 -9.93 23.15 -1.65
CA ALA A 106 -10.97 23.69 -2.53
C ALA A 106 -11.14 22.92 -3.86
N ARG A 107 -10.15 22.10 -4.22
CA ARG A 107 -10.18 21.18 -5.38
C ARG A 107 -10.37 19.72 -4.99
N LEU A 108 -10.87 19.46 -3.77
CA LEU A 108 -11.18 18.14 -3.25
C LEU A 108 -9.95 17.22 -3.12
N MET A 109 -8.74 17.76 -2.98
CA MET A 109 -7.54 16.92 -2.79
C MET A 109 -7.53 16.16 -1.46
N GLU A 110 -8.33 16.57 -0.48
CA GLU A 110 -8.49 15.83 0.78
C GLU A 110 -9.50 14.68 0.69
N ARG A 111 -10.25 14.58 -0.42
CA ARG A 111 -11.14 13.45 -0.70
C ARG A 111 -10.29 12.20 -0.95
N SER A 112 -10.68 11.11 -0.32
CA SER A 112 -10.09 9.79 -0.51
C SER A 112 -10.66 9.05 -1.72
N LEU A 113 -9.93 8.01 -2.16
CA LEU A 113 -10.44 7.10 -3.20
C LEU A 113 -11.68 6.35 -2.70
N PHE A 114 -11.72 6.01 -1.41
CA PHE A 114 -12.87 5.37 -0.78
C PHE A 114 -14.12 6.24 -0.94
N GLU A 115 -14.07 7.50 -0.50
CA GLU A 115 -15.20 8.43 -0.56
C GLU A 115 -15.65 8.67 -2.01
N ARG A 116 -14.72 8.82 -2.96
CA ARG A 116 -15.09 8.98 -4.37
C ARG A 116 -15.85 7.76 -4.90
N LEU A 117 -15.38 6.55 -4.59
CA LEU A 117 -16.04 5.33 -5.07
C LEU A 117 -17.41 5.15 -4.42
N GLN A 118 -17.53 5.43 -3.12
CA GLN A 118 -18.80 5.43 -2.40
C GLN A 118 -19.80 6.42 -3.02
N GLN A 119 -19.38 7.66 -3.28
CA GLN A 119 -20.18 8.68 -3.97
C GLN A 119 -20.56 8.25 -5.40
N GLY A 120 -19.70 7.48 -6.06
CA GLY A 120 -19.96 6.87 -7.37
C GLY A 120 -20.88 5.65 -7.35
N GLY A 121 -21.45 5.28 -6.20
CA GLY A 121 -22.37 4.15 -6.05
C GLY A 121 -21.69 2.79 -5.91
N CYS A 122 -20.38 2.74 -5.65
CA CYS A 122 -19.71 1.49 -5.31
C CYS A 122 -20.27 0.96 -3.97
N PRO A 123 -20.63 -0.34 -3.87
CA PRO A 123 -21.17 -0.89 -2.65
C PRO A 123 -20.15 -0.81 -1.50
N VAL A 124 -20.61 -0.36 -0.34
CA VAL A 124 -19.82 -0.30 0.89
C VAL A 124 -20.45 -1.24 1.92
N HIS A 125 -19.61 -2.01 2.60
CA HIS A 125 -20.04 -2.89 3.68
C HIS A 125 -19.67 -2.27 5.03
N MET A 126 -20.68 -1.93 5.84
CA MET A 126 -20.49 -1.36 7.17
C MET A 126 -20.45 -2.47 8.22
N LEU A 127 -19.39 -2.49 9.04
CA LEU A 127 -19.31 -3.36 10.21
C LEU A 127 -20.08 -2.70 11.37
N MET A 128 -21.13 -3.36 11.85
CA MET A 128 -22.10 -2.76 12.78
C MET A 128 -21.77 -2.94 14.27
N VAL A 129 -20.96 -3.95 14.62
CA VAL A 129 -20.69 -4.31 16.02
C VAL A 129 -19.38 -3.68 16.48
N GLN A 130 -19.46 -2.89 17.54
CA GLN A 130 -18.34 -2.26 18.24
C GLN A 130 -17.90 -3.13 19.42
N TYR A 131 -16.60 -3.42 19.51
CA TYR A 131 -16.00 -4.23 20.58
C TYR A 131 -15.01 -3.48 21.49
N ARG A 132 -14.67 -2.21 21.20
CA ARG A 132 -13.62 -1.48 21.90
C ARG A 132 -14.10 -0.75 23.17
N MET A 133 -15.21 -0.03 23.11
CA MET A 133 -15.66 0.87 24.18
C MET A 133 -16.71 0.21 25.08
N HIS A 134 -16.70 0.59 26.37
CA HIS A 134 -17.78 0.26 27.30
C HIS A 134 -19.09 0.96 26.84
N PRO A 135 -20.26 0.31 26.99
CA PRO A 135 -21.56 0.93 26.70
C PRO A 135 -21.86 2.19 27.52
#